data_AF-A0A7W6NKC9-F1
#
_entry.id   AF-A0A7W6NKC9-F1
#
_cell.length_a   1.000
_cell.length_b   1.000
_cell.length_c   1.000
_cell.angle_alpha   90.00
_cell.angle_beta   90.00
_cell.angle_gamma   90.00
#
_symmetry.space_group_name_H-M   'P 1'
#
loop_
_entity.id
_entity.type
_entity.pdbx_description
1 polymer ?
#
loop_
_entity_poly.entity_id
_entity_poly.type
_entity_poly.pdbx_seq_one_letter_code
_entity_poly.pdbx_strand_id
1 'polypeptide(L)' 'MTLDEALARPTISVVDAGRLFFGISRNSAYAAAKRGDFETIEIGGRLMVPVAPLAAKLGLKASIGSA' A
#
# COMPACT_ATOMS: atom_id res chain seq x y z
N MET A 1 9.28 8.91 0.19
CA MET A 1 9.16 7.57 0.79
C MET A 1 9.84 6.60 -0.14
N THR A 2 10.74 5.78 0.38
CA THR A 2 11.36 4.67 -0.36
C THR A 2 10.54 3.38 -0.19
N LEU A 3 10.83 2.34 -0.97
CA LEU A 3 10.13 1.06 -0.86
C LEU A 3 10.37 0.40 0.51
N ASP A 4 11.60 0.47 1.03
CA ASP A 4 11.96 -0.12 2.33
C ASP A 4 11.23 0.55 3.49
N GLU A 5 11.10 1.88 3.46
CA GLU A 5 10.30 2.63 4.45
C GLU A 5 8.82 2.23 4.41
N ALA A 6 8.28 1.90 3.23
CA ALA A 6 6.92 1.44 3.08
C ALA A 6 6.72 0.04 3.66
N LEU A 7 7.67 -0.88 3.42
CA LEU A 7 7.65 -2.26 3.93
C LEU A 7 7.78 -2.34 5.46
N ALA A 8 8.37 -1.33 6.09
CA ALA A 8 8.45 -1.23 7.55
C ALA A 8 7.15 -0.72 8.22
N ARG A 9 6.22 -0.15 7.46
CA ARG A 9 4.97 0.41 7.99
C ARG A 9 3.81 -0.59 7.89
N PRO A 10 2.90 -0.66 8.89
CA PRO A 10 1.72 -1.50 8.80
C PRO A 10 0.75 -1.05 7.69
N THR A 11 0.60 0.26 7.53
CA THR A 11 -0.32 0.88 6.56
C THR A 11 0.33 2.09 5.89
N ILE A 12 -0.05 2.31 4.63
CA ILE A 12 0.36 3.48 3.83
C ILE A 12 -0.83 4.07 3.09
N SER A 13 -0.68 5.28 2.53
CA SER A 13 -1.74 5.88 1.72
C SER A 13 -1.90 5.13 0.39
N VAL A 14 -3.10 5.22 -0.21
CA VAL A 14 -3.38 4.67 -1.55
C VAL A 14 -2.41 5.23 -2.61
N VAL A 15 -2.10 6.52 -2.53
CA VAL A 15 -1.21 7.19 -3.49
C VAL A 15 0.19 6.64 -3.41
N ASP A 16 0.68 6.44 -2.18
CA ASP A 16 2.01 5.90 -1.96
C ASP A 16 2.09 4.43 -2.36
N ALA A 17 1.06 3.64 -2.05
CA ALA A 17 0.96 2.25 -2.49
C ALA A 17 1.03 2.15 -4.03
N GLY A 18 0.23 2.96 -4.73
CA GLY A 18 0.24 3.02 -6.19
C GLY A 18 1.60 3.40 -6.76
N ARG A 19 2.23 4.44 -6.22
CA ARG A 19 3.53 4.92 -6.72
C ARG A 19 4.66 3.94 -6.47
N LEU A 20 4.75 3.38 -5.26
CA LEU A 20 5.89 2.57 -4.85
C LEU A 20 5.83 1.13 -5.34
N PHE A 21 4.64 0.52 -5.33
CA PHE A 21 4.49 -0.88 -5.69
C PHE A 21 4.11 -1.10 -7.16
N PHE A 22 3.45 -0.12 -7.79
CA PHE A 22 2.92 -0.26 -9.15
C PHE A 22 3.42 0.80 -10.13
N GLY A 23 4.17 1.82 -9.67
CA GLY A 23 4.67 2.89 -10.53
C GLY A 23 3.57 3.77 -11.16
N ILE A 24 2.37 3.81 -10.58
CA ILE A 24 1.21 4.50 -11.17
C ILE A 24 0.96 5.89 -10.60
N SER A 25 0.23 6.71 -11.36
CA SER A 25 -0.17 8.06 -10.94
C SER A 25 -1.18 8.04 -9.78
N ARG A 26 -1.37 9.18 -9.11
CA ARG A 26 -2.34 9.34 -8.02
C ARG A 26 -3.75 8.91 -8.42
N ASN A 27 -4.23 9.36 -9.58
CA ASN A 27 -5.60 9.08 -10.03
C ASN A 27 -5.75 7.59 -10.36
N SER A 28 -4.73 6.99 -10.98
CA SER A 28 -4.68 5.56 -11.24
C SER A 28 -4.70 4.74 -9.95
N ALA A 29 -4.01 5.21 -8.90
CA ALA A 29 -3.99 4.57 -7.59
C ALA A 29 -5.38 4.56 -6.93
N TYR A 30 -6.08 5.70 -6.92
CA TYR A 30 -7.46 5.75 -6.42
C TYR A 30 -8.42 4.92 -7.26
N ALA A 31 -8.24 4.88 -8.59
CA ALA A 31 -9.04 4.03 -9.46
C ALA A 31 -8.82 2.55 -9.16
N ALA A 32 -7.57 2.13 -8.94
CA ALA A 32 -7.22 0.75 -8.58
C ALA A 32 -7.77 0.36 -7.20
N ALA A 33 -7.67 1.25 -6.21
CA ALA A 33 -8.30 1.09 -4.90
C ALA A 33 -9.83 0.93 -5.03
N LYS A 34 -10.49 1.77 -5.84
CA LYS A 34 -11.94 1.69 -6.07
C LYS A 34 -12.36 0.39 -6.78
N ARG A 35 -11.51 -0.18 -7.63
CA ARG A 35 -11.75 -1.47 -8.29
C ARG A 35 -11.50 -2.67 -7.38
N GLY A 36 -10.77 -2.49 -6.29
CA GLY A 36 -10.35 -3.59 -5.40
C GLY A 36 -9.14 -4.36 -5.90
N ASP A 37 -8.31 -3.76 -6.76
CA ASP A 37 -7.07 -4.39 -7.27
C ASP A 37 -6.10 -4.75 -6.12
N PHE A 38 -6.18 -4.00 -5.02
CA PHE A 38 -5.50 -4.29 -3.76
C PHE A 38 -6.40 -3.92 -2.56
N GLU A 39 -6.10 -4.50 -1.41
CA GLU A 39 -6.88 -4.29 -0.18
C GLU A 39 -6.76 -2.86 0.33
N THR A 40 -7.90 -2.27 0.67
CA THR A 40 -7.98 -0.95 1.28
C THR A 40 -8.86 -0.99 2.51
N ILE A 41 -8.45 -0.29 3.56
CA ILE A 41 -9.21 -0.09 4.79
C ILE A 41 -9.47 1.40 4.98
N GLU A 42 -10.68 1.74 5.43
CA GLU A 42 -11.02 3.11 5.79
C GLU A 42 -10.89 3.29 7.30
N ILE A 43 -10.02 4.21 7.72
CA ILE A 43 -9.79 4.53 9.13
C ILE A 43 -9.85 6.04 9.29
N GLY A 44 -10.78 6.54 10.11
CA GLY A 44 -10.92 7.97 10.40
C GLY A 44 -11.18 8.83 9.15
N GLY A 45 -11.95 8.33 8.18
CA GLY A 45 -12.25 9.00 6.91
C GLY A 45 -11.09 9.02 5.91
N ARG A 46 -10.04 8.21 6.13
CA ARG A 46 -8.90 8.07 5.22
C ARG A 46 -8.82 6.66 4.69
N LEU A 47 -8.65 6.54 3.37
CA LEU A 47 -8.42 5.27 2.69
C LEU A 47 -6.93 4.91 2.77
N MET A 48 -6.64 3.78 3.43
CA MET A 48 -5.30 3.29 3.70
C MET A 48 -5.13 1.88 3.11
N VAL A 49 -3.90 1.52 2.79
CA VAL A 49 -3.53 0.22 2.22
C VAL A 49 -2.69 -0.54 3.24
N PRO A 50 -3.12 -1.74 3.68
CA PRO A 50 -2.29 -2.59 4.52
C PRO A 50 -1.11 -3.15 3.72
N VAL A 51 0.10 -2.97 4.24
CA VAL A 51 1.33 -3.32 3.51
C VAL A 51 1.58 -4.81 3.48
N ALA A 52 1.26 -5.53 4.56
CA ALA A 52 1.49 -6.98 4.63
C ALA A 52 0.78 -7.78 3.52
N PRO A 53 -0.55 -7.66 3.31
CA PRO A 53 -1.23 -8.35 2.23
C PRO A 53 -0.80 -7.84 0.85
N LEU A 54 -0.50 -6.54 0.71
CA LEU A 54 -0.01 -5.99 -0.55
C LEU A 54 1.36 -6.57 -0.93
N ALA A 55 2.31 -6.59 0.01
CA ALA A 55 3.63 -7.16 -0.20
C ALA A 55 3.54 -8.65 -0.51
N ALA A 56 2.71 -9.40 0.23
CA ALA A 56 2.48 -10.82 -0.02
C ALA A 56 1.92 -11.09 -1.43
N LYS A 57 0.95 -10.29 -1.90
CA LYS A 57 0.41 -10.37 -3.28
C LYS A 57 1.47 -10.14 -4.35
N LEU A 58 2.51 -9.36 -4.04
CA LEU A 58 3.61 -9.04 -4.95
C LEU A 58 4.83 -9.95 -4.77
N GLY A 59 4.75 -10.96 -3.91
CA GLY A 59 5.88 -11.85 -3.60
C GLY A 59 7.00 -11.18 -2.79
N LEU A 60 6.73 -10.01 -2.20
CA LEU A 60 7.66 -9.27 -1.36
C LEU A 60 7.49 -9.67 0.10
N LYS A 61 8.59 -9.78 0.85
CA LYS A 61 8.56 -9.97 2.30
C LYS A 61 8.49 -8.61 2.99
N ALA A 62 7.39 -8.33 3.67
CA ALA A 62 7.29 -7.17 4.55
C ALA A 62 8.04 -7.45 5.87
N SER A 63 8.96 -6.57 6.26
CA SER A 63 9.68 -6.65 7.55
C SER A 63 9.03 -5.70 8.55
N ILE A 64 7.79 -6.00 8.91
CA ILE A 64 7.02 -5.16 9.85
C ILE A 64 7.41 -5.55 11.27
N GLY A 65 8.05 -4.64 11.99
CA GLY A 65 8.26 -4.78 13.44
C GLY A 65 9.29 -5.83 13.87
N SER A 66 10.45 -5.90 13.24
CA SER A 66 11.60 -6.59 13.84
C SER A 66 12.05 -5.81 15.09
N ALA A 67 11.48 -6.19 16.23
CA ALA A 67 12.01 -5.93 17.57
C ALA A 67 12.97 -7.05 17.97
#